data_AF-A0A356IT63-F1
#
_entry.id   AF-A0A356IT63-F1
#
_cell.length_a   1.000
_cell.length_b   1.000
_cell.length_c   1.000
_cell.angle_alpha   90.00
_cell.angle_beta   90.00
_cell.angle_gamma   90.00
#
_symmetry.space_group_name_H-M   'P 1'
#
loop_
_entity.id
_entity.type
_entity.pdbx_description
1 polymer ?
#
loop_
_entity_poly.entity_id
_entity_poly.type
_entity_poly.pdbx_seq_one_letter_code
_entity_poly.pdbx_strand_id
1 'polypeptide(L)' 'SSFVDDLGADSLDTVELVMALEEEFETEIPDEEAEKITKVQEAIDYVQANL' A
#
# COMPACT_ATOMS: atom_id res chain seq x y z
N SER A 1 3.87 -13.50 -5.09
CA SER A 1 2.85 -12.53 -5.49
C SER A 1 3.39 -11.14 -5.20
N SER A 2 3.32 -10.24 -6.17
CA SER A 2 3.85 -8.86 -6.15
C SER A 2 2.81 -7.97 -6.81
N PHE A 3 2.58 -6.75 -6.31
CA PHE A 3 1.63 -5.79 -6.89
C PHE A 3 1.87 -5.59 -8.39
N VAL A 4 3.14 -5.51 -8.78
CA VAL A 4 3.55 -5.30 -10.17
C VAL A 4 3.29 -6.54 -11.03
N ASP A 5 3.54 -7.73 -10.51
CA ASP A 5 3.45 -8.98 -11.29
C ASP A 5 2.02 -9.54 -11.36
N ASP A 6 1.21 -9.34 -10.32
CA ASP A 6 -0.15 -9.92 -10.23
C ASP A 6 -1.25 -8.95 -10.66
N LEU A 7 -1.07 -7.64 -10.45
CA LEU A 7 -2.04 -6.61 -10.84
C LEU A 7 -1.58 -5.78 -12.05
N GLY A 8 -0.32 -5.92 -12.49
CA GLY A 8 0.24 -5.09 -13.56
C GLY A 8 0.41 -3.63 -13.16
N ALA A 9 0.48 -3.36 -11.85
CA ALA A 9 0.48 -2.02 -11.29
C ALA A 9 1.77 -1.26 -11.62
N ASP A 10 1.60 -0.08 -12.21
CA ASP A 10 2.61 0.96 -12.41
C ASP A 10 3.04 1.54 -11.04
N SER A 11 4.24 2.13 -10.95
CA SER A 11 4.68 3.00 -9.85
C SER A 11 3.65 4.07 -9.42
N LEU A 12 2.80 4.57 -10.31
CA LEU A 12 1.69 5.48 -10.02
C LEU A 12 0.52 4.75 -9.35
N ASP A 13 0.19 3.55 -9.81
CA ASP A 13 -0.90 2.74 -9.24
C ASP A 13 -0.61 2.38 -7.78
N THR A 14 0.67 2.17 -7.43
CA THR A 14 1.07 1.93 -6.03
C THR A 14 0.86 3.15 -5.14
N VAL A 15 1.07 4.36 -5.67
CA VAL A 15 0.85 5.60 -4.91
C VAL A 15 -0.64 5.83 -4.69
N GLU A 16 -1.47 5.67 -5.74
CA GLU A 16 -2.93 5.82 -5.62
C GLU A 16 -3.53 4.82 -4.63
N LEU A 17 -3.04 3.57 -4.61
CA LEU A 17 -3.48 2.56 -3.67
C LEU A 17 -3.16 2.93 -2.22
N VAL A 18 -1.93 3.39 -1.95
CA VAL A 18 -1.53 3.81 -0.59
C VAL A 18 -2.40 4.97 -0.12
N MET A 19 -2.61 5.98 -0.96
CA MET A 19 -3.49 7.12 -0.63
C MET A 19 -4.94 6.69 -0.35
N ALA A 20 -5.47 5.72 -1.09
CA ALA A 20 -6.81 5.18 -0.86
C ALA A 20 -6.91 4.41 0.48
N LEU A 21 -5.85 3.70 0.88
CA LEU A 21 -5.78 3.03 2.17
C LEU A 21 -5.67 4.05 3.33
N GLU A 22 -4.91 5.11 3.16
CA GLU A 22 -4.82 6.21 4.12
C GLU A 22 -6.18 6.87 4.38
N GLU A 23 -6.93 7.19 3.32
CA GLU A 23 -8.28 7.77 3.45
C GLU A 23 -9.29 6.78 4.06
N GLU A 24 -9.33 5.53 3.61
CA GLU A 24 -10.33 4.55 4.08
C GLU A 24 -10.15 4.18 5.56
N PHE A 25 -8.89 4.12 6.03
CA PHE A 25 -8.56 3.75 7.40
C PHE A 25 -8.21 4.95 8.29
N GLU A 26 -8.36 6.17 7.80
CA GLU A 26 -7.98 7.43 8.48
C GLU A 26 -6.56 7.36 9.08
N THR A 27 -5.62 6.77 8.34
CA THR A 27 -4.23 6.54 8.75
C THR A 27 -3.27 7.33 7.85
N GLU A 28 -2.01 7.45 8.27
CA GLU A 28 -0.94 8.09 7.49
C GLU A 28 0.22 7.07 7.35
N ILE A 29 0.60 6.77 6.12
CA ILE A 29 1.66 5.83 5.77
C ILE A 29 2.85 6.64 5.25
N PRO A 30 3.99 6.66 5.96
CA PRO A 30 5.17 7.37 5.47
C PRO A 30 5.64 6.84 4.11
N ASP A 31 6.07 7.73 3.22
CA ASP A 31 6.59 7.36 1.89
C ASP A 31 7.65 6.24 1.96
N GLU A 32 8.55 6.29 2.95
CA GLU A 32 9.59 5.28 3.14
C GLU A 32 9.03 3.87 3.46
N GLU A 33 7.85 3.80 4.09
CA GLU A 33 7.15 2.53 4.35
C GLU A 33 6.28 2.14 3.15
N ALA A 34 5.64 3.12 2.49
CA ALA A 34 4.87 2.91 1.27
C ALA A 34 5.74 2.29 0.15
N GLU A 35 6.98 2.76 -0.03
CA GLU A 35 7.95 2.20 -0.98
C GLU A 35 8.33 0.74 -0.68
N LYS A 36 8.20 0.29 0.57
CA LYS A 36 8.47 -1.09 0.99
C LYS A 36 7.27 -2.01 0.80
N ILE A 37 6.06 -1.45 0.67
CA ILE A 37 4.83 -2.21 0.44
C ILE A 37 4.79 -2.64 -1.02
N THR A 38 5.26 -3.87 -1.26
CA THR A 38 5.34 -4.47 -2.61
C THR A 38 4.25 -5.51 -2.84
N LYS A 39 3.50 -5.89 -1.80
CA LYS A 39 2.40 -6.85 -1.87
C LYS A 39 1.15 -6.33 -1.17
N VAL A 40 -0.01 -6.77 -1.68
CA VAL A 40 -1.31 -6.49 -1.04
C VAL A 40 -1.33 -6.93 0.41
N GLN A 41 -0.72 -8.08 0.72
CA GLN A 41 -0.65 -8.58 2.09
C GLN A 41 0.15 -7.63 3.00
N GLU A 42 1.24 -7.05 2.52
CA GLU A 42 2.06 -6.11 3.31
C GLU A 42 1.29 -4.83 3.62
N ALA A 43 0.48 -4.35 2.66
CA ALA A 43 -0.40 -3.21 2.86
C ALA A 43 -1.47 -3.50 3.93
N ILE A 44 -2.11 -4.67 3.85
CA ILE A 44 -3.12 -5.11 4.81
C ILE A 44 -2.51 -5.27 6.21
N ASP A 45 -1.34 -5.91 6.30
CA ASP A 45 -0.64 -6.13 7.56
C ASP A 45 -0.25 -4.80 8.22
N TYR A 46 0.21 -3.82 7.42
CA TYR A 46 0.55 -2.48 7.92
C TYR A 46 -0.67 -1.77 8.49
N VAL A 47 -1.78 -1.76 7.76
CA VAL A 47 -3.03 -1.15 8.21
C VAL A 47 -3.55 -1.84 9.48
N GLN A 48 -3.53 -3.18 9.53
CA GLN A 48 -3.97 -3.93 10.71
C GLN A 48 -3.09 -3.70 11.94
N ALA A 49 -1.80 -3.39 11.77
CA ALA A 49 -0.89 -3.11 12.86
C ALA A 49 -1.04 -1.68 13.43
N ASN A 50 -1.61 -0.75 12.64
CA ASN A 50 -1.76 0.67 13.01
C ASN A 50 -3.21 1.11 13.29
N LEU A 51 -4.19 0.21 13.10
CA LEU A 51 -5.57 0.31 13.63
C LEU A 51 -5.63 0.07 15.15
#